data_AF-A0A7C0ZCP4-F1
#
_entry.id   AF-A0A7C0ZCP4-F1
#
_cell.length_a   1.000
_cell.length_b   1.000
_cell.length_c   1.000
_cell.angle_alpha   90.00
_cell.angle_beta   90.00
_cell.angle_gamma   90.00
#
_symmetry.space_group_name_H-M   'P 1'
#
loop_
_entity.id
_entity.type
_entity.pdbx_description
1 polymer ?
#
loop_
_entity_poly.entity_id
_entity_poly.type
_entity_poly.pdbx_seq_one_letter_code
_entity_poly.pdbx_strand_id
1 'polypeptide(L)'
;MRIICLQRYRSGFRGFIEEPENWVMFQFFRRHGLRRLAVYPRSDFRDYAHFIGMMSRFVPANRFLPTPVTLNQPDLDGFERLWRTLAESDA
;
A
#
# COMPACT_ATOMS: atom_id res chain seq x y z
N MET A 1 1.46 -11.21 1.51
CA MET A 1 1.42 -9.87 2.14
C MET A 1 0.06 -9.23 1.94
N ARG A 2 -0.40 -8.37 2.85
CA ARG A 2 -1.69 -7.68 2.70
C ARG A 2 -1.43 -6.22 2.30
N ILE A 3 -1.82 -5.82 1.10
CA ILE A 3 -1.73 -4.44 0.63
C ILE A 3 -2.94 -3.67 1.14
N ILE A 4 -2.70 -2.55 1.79
CA ILE A 4 -3.75 -1.65 2.32
C ILE A 4 -3.75 -0.29 1.65
N CYS A 5 -2.72 0.00 0.86
CA CYS A 5 -2.64 1.21 0.05
C CYS A 5 -1.79 0.93 -1.17
N LEU A 6 -2.21 1.43 -2.33
CA LEU A 6 -1.44 1.34 -3.56
C LEU A 6 -1.59 2.61 -4.39
N GLN A 7 -0.45 3.24 -4.70
CA GLN A 7 -0.34 4.37 -5.61
C GLN A 7 0.63 4.00 -6.73
N ARG A 8 0.18 4.16 -7.97
CA ARG A 8 1.02 3.99 -9.15
C ARG A 8 1.87 5.24 -9.41
N TYR A 9 3.11 5.00 -9.81
CA TYR A 9 4.06 5.99 -10.31
C TYR A 9 4.62 5.54 -11.67
N ARG A 10 5.31 6.44 -12.39
CA ARG A 10 5.92 6.13 -13.69
C ARG A 10 6.91 4.94 -13.61
N SER A 11 7.64 4.80 -12.50
CA SER A 11 8.70 3.81 -12.31
C SER A 11 8.28 2.56 -11.52
N GLY A 12 7.03 2.48 -11.07
CA GLY A 12 6.54 1.37 -10.26
C GLY A 12 5.40 1.77 -9.33
N PHE A 13 5.43 1.27 -8.10
CA PHE A 13 4.34 1.45 -7.13
C PHE A 13 4.87 1.85 -5.76
N ARG A 14 4.08 2.58 -5.00
CA ARG A 14 4.33 2.87 -3.58
C ARG A 14 3.04 2.66 -2.82
N GLY A 15 3.14 2.24 -1.58
CA GLY A 15 1.96 1.99 -0.78
C GLY A 15 2.32 1.51 0.60
N PHE A 16 1.35 0.86 1.22
CA PHE A 16 1.48 0.28 2.55
C PHE A 16 1.09 -1.18 2.55
N ILE A 17 1.89 -1.97 3.27
CA ILE A 17 1.63 -3.36 3.61
C ILE A 17 1.16 -3.39 5.06
N GLU A 18 0.15 -4.20 5.31
CA GLU A 18 -0.29 -4.59 6.63
C GLU A 18 0.43 -5.87 7.06
N GLU A 19 1.14 -5.77 8.19
CA GLU A 19 1.72 -6.87 8.95
C GLU A 19 1.01 -6.96 10.31
N PRO A 20 1.19 -8.07 11.07
CA PRO A 20 0.48 -8.28 12.34
C PRO A 20 0.68 -7.14 13.34
N GLU A 21 1.92 -6.65 13.47
CA GLU A 21 2.28 -5.62 14.46
C GLU A 21 2.61 -4.27 13.83
N ASN A 22 2.74 -4.22 12.50
CA ASN A 22 3.26 -3.05 11.80
C ASN A 22 2.45 -2.71 10.55
N TRP A 23 2.43 -1.43 10.20
CA TRP A 23 2.20 -0.98 8.84
C TRP A 23 3.53 -0.59 8.21
N VAL A 24 3.75 -1.00 6.97
CA VAL A 24 5.04 -0.86 6.32
C VAL A 24 4.86 -0.08 5.04
N MET A 25 5.49 1.08 4.97
CA MET A 25 5.59 1.81 3.71
C MET A 25 6.58 1.10 2.79
N PHE A 26 6.18 0.86 1.55
CA PHE A 26 7.04 0.25 0.56
C PHE A 26 7.12 1.08 -0.73
N GLN A 27 8.19 0.84 -1.47
CA GLN A 27 8.37 1.27 -2.84
C GLN A 27 8.75 0.06 -3.67
N PHE A 28 7.95 -0.25 -4.67
CA PHE A 28 8.26 -1.22 -5.70
C PHE A 28 8.81 -0.50 -6.93
N PHE A 29 9.96 -0.94 -7.41
CA PHE A 29 10.54 -0.51 -8.68
C PHE A 29 10.52 -1.69 -9.66
N ARG A 30 10.12 -1.44 -10.91
CA ARG A 30 10.02 -2.51 -11.94
C ARG A 30 11.28 -3.36 -12.08
N ARG A 31 12.46 -2.77 -11.91
CA ARG A 31 13.77 -3.43 -12.05
C ARG A 31 14.43 -3.85 -10.74
N HIS A 32 14.02 -3.27 -9.61
CA HIS A 32 14.69 -3.48 -8.31
C HIS A 32 13.79 -4.16 -7.28
N GLY A 33 12.57 -4.53 -7.67
CA GLY A 33 11.62 -5.20 -6.80
C GLY A 33 11.11 -4.29 -5.68
N LEU A 34 10.65 -4.92 -4.60
CA LEU A 34 10.07 -4.25 -3.45
C LEU A 34 11.16 -3.85 -2.44
N ARG A 35 11.14 -2.57 -2.05
CA ARG A 35 11.93 -2.01 -0.97
C ARG A 35 11.01 -1.49 0.13
N ARG A 36 11.30 -1.87 1.38
CA ARG A 36 10.67 -1.29 2.57
C ARG A 36 11.31 0.08 2.85
N LEU A 37 10.49 1.10 3.07
CA LEU A 37 10.94 2.47 3.31
C LEU A 37 10.85 2.86 4.78
N ALA A 38 9.72 2.55 5.41
CA ALA A 38 9.45 2.88 6.81
C ALA A 38 8.55 1.82 7.44
N VAL A 39 8.71 1.60 8.74
CA VAL A 39 7.92 0.68 9.54
C VAL A 39 7.24 1.50 10.63
N TYR A 40 5.94 1.31 10.78
CA TYR A 40 5.08 2.01 11.71
C TYR A 40 4.46 0.97 12.65
N PRO A 41 4.90 0.89 13.92
CA PRO A 41 4.26 0.04 14.92
C PRO A 41 2.79 0.38 15.06
N ARG A 42 1.92 -0.62 15.08
CA ARG A 42 0.48 -0.40 15.28
C ARG A 42 0.17 0.26 16.61
N SER A 43 0.99 0.01 17.63
CA SER A 43 0.88 0.61 18.97
C SER A 43 0.95 2.14 18.97
N ASP A 44 1.57 2.74 17.95
CA ASP A 44 1.71 4.20 17.85
C ASP A 44 0.41 4.88 17.37
N PHE A 45 -0.61 4.08 17.05
CA PHE A 45 -1.87 4.55 16.50
C PHE A 45 -3.05 3.95 17.27
N ARG A 46 -4.07 4.77 17.51
CA ARG A 46 -5.29 4.33 18.21
C ARG A 46 -6.03 3.22 17.44
N ASP A 47 -6.12 3.38 16.13
CA ASP A 47 -6.80 2.45 15.23
C ASP A 47 -6.33 2.68 13.78
N TYR A 48 -6.90 1.90 12.86
CA TYR A 48 -6.59 1.99 11.43
C TYR A 48 -7.04 3.32 10.80
N ALA A 49 -8.14 3.92 11.26
CA ALA A 49 -8.60 5.22 10.76
C ALA A 49 -7.65 6.36 11.16
N HIS A 50 -7.12 6.30 12.38
CA HIS A 50 -6.07 7.20 12.86
C HIS A 50 -4.80 7.08 12.01
N PHE A 51 -4.40 5.85 11.67
CA PHE A 51 -3.29 5.60 10.76
C PHE A 51 -3.52 6.22 9.37
N ILE A 52 -4.66 5.94 8.74
CA ILE A 52 -5.01 6.54 7.44
C ILE A 52 -5.01 8.07 7.54
N GLY A 53 -5.62 8.64 8.57
CA GLY A 53 -5.69 10.09 8.77
C GLY A 53 -4.32 10.75 8.84
N MET A 54 -3.36 10.12 9.54
CA MET A 54 -1.98 10.61 9.59
C MET A 54 -1.24 10.41 8.25
N MET A 55 -1.35 9.24 7.64
CA MET A 55 -0.64 8.91 6.40
C MET A 55 -1.23 9.61 5.17
N SER A 56 -2.47 10.08 5.24
CA SER A 56 -3.15 10.84 4.18
C SER A 56 -2.43 12.15 3.81
N ARG A 57 -1.55 12.63 4.70
CA ARG A 57 -0.66 13.77 4.45
C ARG A 57 0.45 13.47 3.43
N PHE A 58 0.79 12.19 3.25
CA PHE A 58 1.87 11.73 2.37
C PHE A 58 1.36 10.96 1.15
N VAL A 59 0.23 10.28 1.28
CA VAL A 59 -0.41 9.52 0.21
C VAL A 59 -1.90 9.84 0.22
N PRO A 60 -2.53 10.20 -0.90
CA PRO A 60 -3.96 10.55 -0.91
C PRO A 60 -4.85 9.45 -0.29
N ALA A 61 -5.85 9.85 0.49
CA ALA A 61 -6.73 8.93 1.22
C ALA A 61 -7.45 7.91 0.30
N ASN A 62 -7.82 8.33 -0.92
CA ASN A 62 -8.45 7.47 -1.93
C ASN A 62 -7.51 6.39 -2.51
N ARG A 63 -6.26 6.34 -2.07
CA ARG A 63 -5.32 5.26 -2.42
C ARG A 63 -5.24 4.18 -1.35
N PHE A 64 -5.86 4.41 -0.19
CA PHE A 64 -6.08 3.35 0.79
C PHE A 64 -7.23 2.48 0.34
N LEU A 65 -7.03 1.17 0.43
CA LEU A 65 -8.02 0.20 -0.02
C LEU A 65 -9.10 0.05 1.05
N PRO A 66 -10.38 -0.04 0.68
CA PRO A 66 -11.46 -0.27 1.63
C PRO A 66 -11.29 -1.62 2.33
N THR A 67 -10.73 -2.62 1.62
CA THR A 67 -10.41 -3.93 2.15
C THR A 67 -8.95 -4.28 1.82
N PRO A 68 -8.14 -4.76 2.79
CA PRO A 68 -6.79 -5.22 2.51
C PRO A 68 -6.77 -6.36 1.49
N VAL A 69 -5.92 -6.26 0.47
CA VAL A 69 -5.78 -7.29 -0.57
C VAL A 69 -4.55 -8.14 -0.34
N THR A 70 -4.71 -9.47 -0.33
CA THR A 70 -3.58 -10.39 -0.20
C THR A 70 -2.88 -10.55 -1.55
N LEU A 71 -1.60 -10.19 -1.61
CA LEU A 71 -0.68 -10.57 -2.67
C LEU A 71 0.22 -11.71 -2.21
N ASN A 72 0.27 -12.79 -2.99
CA ASN A 72 1.12 -13.94 -2.72
C ASN A 72 2.60 -13.58 -2.90
N GLN A 73 2.92 -12.77 -3.91
CA GLN A 73 4.28 -12.30 -4.20
C GLN A 73 4.27 -10.80 -4.57
N PRO A 74 5.33 -10.03 -4.24
CA PRO A 74 5.48 -8.64 -4.66
C PRO A 74 6.11 -8.57 -6.05
N ASP A 75 5.37 -8.99 -7.07
CA ASP A 75 5.79 -8.87 -8.47
C ASP A 75 5.03 -7.76 -9.20
N LEU A 76 5.56 -7.37 -10.36
CA LEU A 76 4.98 -6.30 -11.16
C LEU A 76 3.55 -6.62 -11.58
N ASP A 77 3.29 -7.85 -12.00
CA ASP A 77 2.00 -8.25 -12.54
C ASP A 77 0.90 -8.23 -11.47
N GLY A 78 1.22 -8.62 -10.23
CA GLY A 78 0.33 -8.55 -9.08
C GLY A 78 -0.06 -7.11 -8.74
N PHE A 79 0.91 -6.19 -8.73
CA PHE A 79 0.63 -4.77 -8.50
C PHE A 79 -0.15 -4.13 -9.66
N GLU A 80 0.16 -4.47 -10.91
CA GLU A 80 -0.56 -3.98 -12.09
C GLU A 80 -2.00 -4.48 -12.13
N ARG A 81 -2.24 -5.77 -11.82
CA ARG A 81 -3.60 -6.33 -11.69
C ARG A 81 -4.40 -5.61 -10.61
N LEU A 82 -3.83 -5.48 -9.42
CA LEU A 82 -4.48 -4.77 -8.32
C LEU A 82 -4.81 -3.33 -8.70
N TRP A 83 -3.88 -2.62 -9.33
CA TRP A 83 -4.11 -1.24 -9.77
C TRP A 83 -5.25 -1.11 -10.78
N ARG A 84 -5.38 -2.05 -11.74
CA ARG A 84 -6.48 -2.02 -12.72
C ARG A 84 -7.83 -2.19 -12.05
N THR A 85 -7.96 -3.14 -11.12
CA THR A 85 -9.20 -3.35 -10.37
C THR A 85 -9.62 -2.11 -9.59
N LEU A 86 -8.66 -1.35 -9.05
CA LEU A 86 -8.94 -0.09 -8.35
C LEU A 86 -9.37 1.01 -9.31
N ALA A 87 -8.70 1.14 -10.46
CA ALA A 87 -9.05 2.14 -11.47
C ALA A 87 -10.44 1.90 -12.08
N GLU A 88 -10.87 0.64 -12.19
CA GLU A 88 -12.20 0.26 -12.67
C GLU A 88 -13.30 0.46 -11.61
N SER A 89 -12.94 0.50 -10.32
CA SER A 89 -13.89 0.73 -9.22
C SER A 89 -14.15 2.22 -8.94
N ASP A 90 -13.26 3.10 -9.44
CA ASP A 90 -13.38 4.57 -9.34
C ASP A 90 -14.09 5.20 -10.56
N ALA A 91 -14.48 4.40 -11.57
CA ALA A 91 -15.10 4.82 -12.83
C ALA A 91 -16.63 4.57 -12.84
#